data_AF-A0A8H5XQB0-F1
#
_entry.id   AF-A0A8H5XQB0-F1
#
_cell.length_a   1.000
_cell.length_b   1.000
_cell.length_c   1.000
_cell.angle_alpha   90.00
_cell.angle_beta   90.00
_cell.angle_gamma   90.00
#
_symmetry.space_group_name_H-M   'P 1'
#
loop_
_entity.id
_entity.type
_entity.pdbx_description
1 polymer ?
#
loop_
_entity_poly.entity_id
_entity_poly.type
_entity_poly.pdbx_seq_one_letter_code
_entity_poly.pdbx_strand_id
1 'polypeptide(L)'
;MRFVALLSLSVSVVAELLRPNGISLSLNGTNYFLSPSLQQTLPKSLIPGTIATDSLSFVPITIVGNNAAQKDLAKVFQSWAQKDDVWQPAFAELVLLLKSPGCKSTTATFKDGIKSSVSCWHKAPAIPSGPYFLDPSRGSLYQVYRLYNDFSGSFLESLIQFQDGTFQTLSANAPGSSSLTIGVPSRLYFTRTKEKPLAGVRVGVKDLYDVKGVKSSRGNRAWYNLYPAANKTAPAIQNLIDAGAVIVGTQKLSQFANGENPTADWVSYLAPFNPRGDGYQGPSSSSSGAGASIASYPWLDLAVGSDTGGSIRGPAGVSGVFGNRPTHGLVSLDHVLPLSPKMDTAGFLTRDPEIWGAAQAAMYKNYTVFSKERVKYPRTVYTAGFPANDTPEGAILHQFANDLADFLATNITEYNISQHWASTAPKSVGNTPLTELLNVTYAALITKQQISLVKEPFFRDYAAPSARWAWGESQPDSILDDAIRNKTIFMDWFNHNVLPKDKDSQRCSSNILLYTQGPGIFSRRDVYLDPPGVPFGWSLSRISIFSEAPDSVYPIGEVSSFSNITNHNESLPVSVNIMVSRGCDGLVPRLAQDLVGLGLLKIPKTGGNMLGGEVLF
;
A
#
# COMPACT_ATOMS: atom_id res chain seq x y z
N MET A 1 -72.30 -7.11 -7.28
CA MET A 1 -71.42 -6.06 -6.75
C MET A 1 -70.15 -6.72 -6.25
N ARG A 2 -68.98 -6.35 -6.84
CA ARG A 2 -67.65 -6.26 -6.20
C ARG A 2 -67.02 -7.57 -5.63
N PHE A 3 -65.77 -7.96 -5.86
CA PHE A 3 -64.57 -7.36 -6.47
C PHE A 3 -63.67 -8.52 -6.94
N VAL A 4 -63.14 -8.45 -8.16
CA VAL A 4 -62.00 -9.25 -8.63
C VAL A 4 -60.73 -8.59 -8.10
N ALA A 5 -59.96 -9.29 -7.28
CA ALA A 5 -58.65 -8.83 -6.83
C ALA A 5 -57.60 -9.12 -7.91
N LEU A 6 -57.09 -8.07 -8.56
CA LEU A 6 -55.89 -8.16 -9.40
C LEU A 6 -54.67 -8.40 -8.49
N LEU A 7 -54.00 -9.54 -8.66
CA LEU A 7 -52.60 -9.68 -8.28
C LEU A 7 -51.74 -8.91 -9.29
N SER A 8 -51.20 -7.77 -8.89
CA SER A 8 -50.09 -7.13 -9.58
C SER A 8 -48.78 -7.79 -9.15
N LEU A 9 -48.25 -8.71 -9.95
CA LEU A 9 -46.84 -9.09 -9.86
C LEU A 9 -45.98 -7.90 -10.29
N SER A 10 -45.36 -7.23 -9.33
CA SER A 10 -44.27 -6.30 -9.58
C SER A 10 -43.03 -7.11 -9.99
N VAL A 11 -42.86 -7.34 -11.30
CA VAL A 11 -41.59 -7.80 -11.84
C VAL A 11 -40.64 -6.60 -11.82
N SER A 12 -39.91 -6.42 -10.73
CA SER A 12 -38.74 -5.55 -10.71
C SER A 12 -37.65 -6.21 -11.54
N VAL A 13 -37.67 -5.97 -12.86
CA VAL A 13 -36.54 -6.22 -13.74
C VAL A 13 -35.45 -5.24 -13.34
N VAL A 14 -34.57 -5.64 -12.43
CA VAL A 14 -33.28 -4.99 -12.29
C VAL A 14 -32.56 -5.30 -13.61
N ALA A 15 -32.54 -4.33 -14.53
CA ALA A 15 -31.68 -4.40 -15.69
C ALA A 15 -30.25 -4.33 -15.18
N GLU A 16 -29.68 -5.49 -14.84
CA GLU A 16 -28.25 -5.63 -14.67
C GLU A 16 -27.65 -5.25 -16.03
N LEU A 17 -27.00 -4.08 -16.08
CA LEU A 17 -26.36 -3.62 -17.31
C LEU A 17 -25.28 -4.65 -17.63
N LEU A 18 -25.52 -5.54 -18.61
CA LEU A 18 -24.54 -6.50 -19.10
C LEU A 18 -23.29 -5.72 -19.52
N ARG A 19 -22.28 -5.70 -18.65
CA ARG A 19 -20.98 -5.10 -18.95
C ARG A 19 -20.20 -6.10 -19.79
N PRO A 20 -19.60 -5.69 -20.92
CA PRO A 20 -18.76 -6.57 -21.72
C PRO A 20 -17.64 -7.15 -20.85
N ASN A 21 -17.42 -8.46 -20.96
CA ASN A 21 -16.25 -9.10 -20.39
C ASN A 21 -15.09 -8.86 -21.36
N GLY A 22 -13.94 -8.39 -20.84
CA GLY A 22 -12.76 -8.17 -21.67
C GLY A 22 -12.18 -9.49 -22.21
N ILE A 23 -11.07 -9.41 -22.95
CA ILE A 23 -10.52 -10.56 -23.68
C ILE A 23 -9.08 -10.81 -23.22
N SER A 24 -8.75 -12.05 -22.91
CA SER A 24 -7.38 -12.48 -22.65
C SER A 24 -6.69 -12.97 -23.92
N LEU A 25 -5.41 -12.62 -24.08
CA LEU A 25 -4.58 -13.08 -25.18
C LEU A 25 -3.12 -13.23 -24.74
N SER A 26 -2.30 -13.88 -25.55
CA SER A 26 -0.85 -13.99 -25.33
C SER A 26 -0.08 -13.35 -26.48
N LEU A 27 0.99 -12.63 -26.15
CA LEU A 27 1.93 -12.05 -27.11
C LEU A 27 3.34 -12.38 -26.64
N ASN A 28 4.07 -13.18 -27.43
CA ASN A 28 5.42 -13.67 -27.14
C ASN A 28 5.56 -14.25 -25.72
N GLY A 29 4.60 -15.09 -25.31
CA GLY A 29 4.60 -15.76 -24.00
C GLY A 29 4.17 -14.87 -22.83
N THR A 30 3.90 -13.59 -23.05
CA THR A 30 3.32 -12.71 -22.02
C THR A 30 1.81 -12.64 -22.19
N ASN A 31 1.08 -12.85 -21.10
CA ASN A 31 -0.38 -12.82 -21.09
C ASN A 31 -0.90 -11.40 -20.82
N TYR A 32 -1.89 -10.99 -21.61
CA TYR A 32 -2.53 -9.69 -21.53
C TYR A 32 -4.04 -9.84 -21.40
N PHE A 33 -4.66 -8.83 -20.83
CA PHE A 33 -6.10 -8.62 -20.84
C PHE A 33 -6.42 -7.28 -21.51
N LEU A 34 -7.36 -7.35 -22.44
CA LEU A 34 -7.92 -6.21 -23.16
C LEU A 34 -9.05 -5.61 -22.34
N SER A 35 -8.96 -4.31 -22.08
CA SER A 35 -10.05 -3.58 -21.43
C SER A 35 -11.37 -3.82 -22.18
N PRO A 36 -12.49 -4.07 -21.48
CA PRO A 36 -13.80 -4.08 -22.13
C PRO A 36 -14.25 -2.69 -22.60
N SER A 37 -13.56 -1.63 -22.16
CA SER A 37 -13.84 -0.26 -22.59
C SER A 37 -13.09 0.09 -23.87
N LEU A 38 -13.83 0.50 -24.89
CA LEU A 38 -13.25 1.06 -26.11
C LEU A 38 -12.48 2.34 -25.78
N GLN A 39 -11.20 2.41 -26.14
CA GLN A 39 -10.40 3.63 -25.98
C GLN A 39 -10.71 4.64 -27.08
N GLN A 40 -10.68 4.20 -28.34
CA GLN A 40 -10.83 5.05 -29.51
C GLN A 40 -11.11 4.19 -30.76
N THR A 41 -11.88 4.73 -31.71
CA THR A 41 -11.96 4.18 -33.07
C THR A 41 -10.99 4.92 -34.00
N LEU A 42 -10.12 4.17 -34.67
CA LEU A 42 -9.18 4.67 -35.66
C LEU A 42 -9.84 4.71 -37.06
N PRO A 43 -9.63 5.79 -37.84
CA PRO A 43 -9.95 5.80 -39.26
C PRO A 43 -9.26 4.66 -40.01
N LYS A 44 -9.99 3.97 -40.90
CA LYS A 44 -9.45 2.86 -41.71
C LYS A 44 -8.21 3.24 -42.52
N SER A 45 -8.11 4.51 -42.94
CA SER A 45 -6.94 5.03 -43.67
C SER A 45 -5.63 4.99 -42.87
N LEU A 46 -5.70 4.84 -41.55
CA LEU A 46 -4.52 4.74 -40.67
C LEU A 46 -4.10 3.29 -40.40
N ILE A 47 -4.85 2.32 -40.90
CA ILE A 47 -4.58 0.89 -40.73
C ILE A 47 -3.90 0.41 -42.00
N PRO A 48 -2.62 -0.02 -41.96
CA PRO A 48 -1.92 -0.56 -43.11
C PRO A 48 -2.72 -1.69 -43.79
N GLY A 49 -2.91 -1.60 -45.11
CA GLY A 49 -3.68 -2.59 -45.87
C GLY A 49 -3.06 -4.00 -45.92
N THR A 50 -1.82 -4.15 -45.44
CA THR A 50 -1.14 -5.45 -45.30
C THR A 50 -1.55 -6.22 -44.04
N ILE A 51 -2.29 -5.60 -43.13
CA ILE A 51 -2.81 -6.27 -41.93
C ILE A 51 -4.06 -7.05 -42.33
N ALA A 52 -4.04 -8.37 -42.08
CA ALA A 52 -5.21 -9.20 -42.30
C ALA A 52 -6.39 -8.69 -41.46
N THR A 53 -7.53 -8.46 -42.08
CA THR A 53 -8.74 -7.93 -41.43
C THR A 53 -9.68 -9.03 -40.95
N ASP A 54 -9.17 -10.24 -40.71
CA ASP A 54 -9.99 -11.34 -40.20
C ASP A 54 -10.61 -10.93 -38.87
N SER A 55 -11.92 -11.17 -38.74
CA SER A 55 -12.77 -10.64 -37.66
C SER A 55 -12.42 -11.09 -36.23
N LEU A 56 -11.36 -11.89 -36.05
CA LEU A 56 -10.94 -12.51 -34.79
C LEU A 56 -9.50 -12.17 -34.36
N SER A 57 -8.71 -11.47 -35.18
CA SER A 57 -7.31 -11.17 -34.86
C SER A 57 -7.13 -9.76 -34.31
N PHE A 58 -6.82 -9.64 -33.01
CA PHE A 58 -6.30 -8.41 -32.42
C PHE A 58 -4.81 -8.26 -32.77
N VAL A 59 -4.40 -7.05 -33.14
CA VAL A 59 -3.01 -6.76 -33.54
C VAL A 59 -2.37 -5.80 -32.55
N PRO A 60 -1.15 -6.09 -32.06
CA PRO A 60 -0.46 -5.18 -31.15
C PRO A 60 -0.07 -3.90 -31.89
N ILE A 61 -0.30 -2.75 -31.25
CA ILE A 61 0.00 -1.43 -31.81
C ILE A 61 0.54 -0.52 -30.70
N THR A 62 1.53 0.29 -31.05
CA THR A 62 2.05 1.34 -30.19
C THR A 62 1.53 2.70 -30.62
N ILE A 63 0.94 3.44 -29.69
CA ILE A 63 0.59 4.86 -29.89
C ILE A 63 1.69 5.71 -29.29
N VAL A 64 2.22 6.67 -30.05
CA VAL A 64 3.21 7.64 -29.57
C VAL A 64 2.65 9.04 -29.72
N GLY A 65 2.34 9.67 -28.59
CA GLY A 65 1.87 11.05 -28.50
C GLY A 65 2.99 12.07 -28.27
N ASN A 66 2.59 13.29 -27.89
CA ASN A 66 3.46 14.38 -27.45
C ASN A 66 4.41 14.98 -28.49
N ASN A 67 3.98 15.07 -29.76
CA ASN A 67 4.77 15.67 -30.84
C ASN A 67 6.17 15.05 -31.03
N ALA A 68 6.37 13.81 -30.57
CA ALA A 68 7.64 13.12 -30.74
C ALA A 68 7.97 13.04 -32.25
N ALA A 69 9.20 13.42 -32.61
CA ALA A 69 9.63 13.34 -33.99
C ALA A 69 9.86 11.88 -34.38
N GLN A 70 9.48 11.52 -35.61
CA GLN A 70 9.62 10.15 -36.13
C GLN A 70 11.06 9.61 -36.05
N LYS A 71 12.07 10.48 -36.18
CA LYS A 71 13.49 10.13 -36.03
C LYS A 71 13.89 9.67 -34.63
N ASP A 72 13.11 10.01 -33.60
CA ASP A 72 13.42 9.74 -32.21
C ASP A 72 12.77 8.44 -31.69
N LEU A 73 11.98 7.74 -32.52
CA LEU A 73 11.25 6.53 -32.13
C LEU A 73 12.16 5.44 -31.50
N ALA A 74 13.36 5.22 -32.04
CA ALA A 74 14.30 4.26 -31.46
C ALA A 74 14.69 4.61 -30.01
N LYS A 75 14.90 5.91 -29.72
CA LYS A 75 15.20 6.39 -28.36
C LYS A 75 13.99 6.27 -27.44
N VAL A 76 12.79 6.59 -27.97
CA VAL A 76 11.53 6.45 -27.23
C VAL A 76 11.33 4.99 -26.80
N PHE A 77 11.42 4.05 -27.74
CA PHE A 77 11.23 2.62 -27.46
C PHE A 77 12.31 2.05 -26.54
N GLN A 78 13.55 2.50 -26.67
CA GLN A 78 14.61 2.14 -25.73
C GLN A 78 14.30 2.62 -24.30
N SER A 79 13.79 3.85 -24.15
CA SER A 79 13.38 4.35 -22.83
C SER A 79 12.15 3.63 -22.28
N TRP A 80 11.21 3.21 -23.14
CA TRP A 80 9.99 2.54 -22.72
C TRP A 80 10.27 1.12 -22.22
N ALA A 81 11.13 0.38 -22.91
CA ALA A 81 11.57 -0.96 -22.49
C ALA A 81 12.20 -0.98 -21.08
N GLN A 82 12.72 0.15 -20.60
CA GLN A 82 13.32 0.28 -19.28
C GLN A 82 12.33 0.72 -18.20
N LYS A 83 11.28 1.45 -18.57
CA LYS A 83 10.36 2.12 -17.63
C LYS A 83 9.00 1.46 -17.53
N ASP A 84 8.63 0.66 -18.53
CA ASP A 84 7.35 0.00 -18.60
C ASP A 84 7.52 -1.51 -18.74
N ASP A 85 6.86 -2.24 -17.86
CA ASP A 85 6.85 -3.69 -17.79
C ASP A 85 5.66 -4.32 -18.55
N VAL A 86 4.83 -3.49 -19.19
CA VAL A 86 3.70 -3.93 -20.02
C VAL A 86 4.05 -3.85 -21.51
N TRP A 87 4.73 -2.79 -21.93
CA TRP A 87 5.22 -2.64 -23.29
C TRP A 87 6.41 -3.59 -23.55
N GLN A 88 6.36 -4.29 -24.68
CA GLN A 88 7.45 -5.11 -25.18
C GLN A 88 7.69 -4.81 -26.67
N PRO A 89 8.87 -5.14 -27.22
CA PRO A 89 9.22 -4.82 -28.61
C PRO A 89 8.18 -5.25 -29.65
N ALA A 90 7.46 -6.36 -29.42
CA ALA A 90 6.39 -6.83 -30.31
C ALA A 90 5.26 -5.80 -30.54
N PHE A 91 5.04 -4.86 -29.62
CA PHE A 91 4.10 -3.75 -29.83
C PHE A 91 4.61 -2.71 -30.83
N ALA A 92 5.88 -2.75 -31.22
CA ALA A 92 6.47 -1.80 -32.17
C ALA A 92 6.22 -2.19 -33.65
N GLU A 93 5.59 -3.33 -33.94
CA GLU A 93 5.27 -3.73 -35.32
C GLU A 93 4.37 -2.70 -36.02
N LEU A 94 3.39 -2.18 -35.29
CA LEU A 94 2.54 -1.07 -35.74
C LEU A 94 2.75 0.14 -34.84
N VAL A 95 3.02 1.29 -35.44
CA VAL A 95 3.25 2.53 -34.71
C VAL A 95 2.35 3.63 -35.26
N LEU A 96 1.54 4.23 -34.39
CA LEU A 96 0.73 5.41 -34.72
C LEU A 96 1.33 6.64 -34.04
N LEU A 97 1.89 7.54 -34.85
CA LEU A 97 2.40 8.83 -34.40
C LEU A 97 1.28 9.88 -34.42
N LEU A 98 1.00 10.48 -33.25
CA LEU A 98 -0.03 11.50 -33.12
C LEU A 98 0.58 12.90 -33.20
N LYS A 99 -0.01 13.76 -34.04
CA LYS A 99 0.36 15.19 -34.15
C LYS A 99 1.86 15.45 -34.39
N SER A 100 2.59 14.49 -34.93
CA SER A 100 4.03 14.60 -35.16
C SER A 100 4.34 15.48 -36.39
N PRO A 101 5.12 16.57 -36.24
CA PRO A 101 5.49 17.46 -37.35
C PRO A 101 6.35 16.75 -38.40
N GLY A 102 6.00 16.89 -39.69
CA GLY A 102 6.78 16.31 -40.79
C GLY A 102 6.77 14.77 -40.86
N CYS A 103 5.92 14.12 -40.07
CA CYS A 103 5.74 12.67 -40.07
C CYS A 103 5.29 12.18 -41.45
N LYS A 104 5.92 11.11 -41.94
CA LYS A 104 5.55 10.41 -43.17
C LYS A 104 5.38 8.93 -42.86
N SER A 105 4.29 8.35 -43.35
CA SER A 105 4.07 6.91 -43.24
C SER A 105 5.22 6.16 -43.92
N THR A 106 5.82 5.22 -43.21
CA THR A 106 7.01 4.50 -43.67
C THR A 106 7.09 3.13 -43.01
N THR A 107 7.99 2.30 -43.51
CA THR A 107 8.42 1.08 -42.84
C THR A 107 9.90 1.18 -42.49
N ALA A 108 10.26 0.93 -41.23
CA ALA A 108 11.63 1.01 -40.73
C ALA A 108 11.81 0.13 -39.49
N THR A 109 13.05 -0.09 -39.06
CA THR A 109 13.36 -0.86 -37.83
C THR A 109 13.78 0.10 -36.72
N PHE A 110 13.10 0.04 -35.57
CA PHE A 110 13.39 0.92 -34.43
C PHE A 110 13.83 0.19 -33.16
N LYS A 111 13.48 -1.09 -33.00
CA LYS A 111 13.81 -1.88 -31.80
C LYS A 111 13.93 -3.37 -32.15
N ASP A 112 14.99 -4.01 -31.64
CA ASP A 112 15.23 -5.47 -31.64
C ASP A 112 14.97 -6.17 -32.99
N GLY A 113 15.35 -5.53 -34.10
CA GLY A 113 15.19 -6.07 -35.45
C GLY A 113 13.76 -6.05 -36.01
N ILE A 114 12.77 -5.60 -35.23
CA ILE A 114 11.36 -5.60 -35.61
C ILE A 114 11.09 -4.56 -36.70
N LYS A 115 10.46 -4.99 -37.79
CA LYS A 115 10.06 -4.13 -38.92
C LYS A 115 8.76 -3.41 -38.56
N SER A 116 8.87 -2.12 -38.24
CA SER A 116 7.75 -1.27 -37.82
C SER A 116 7.08 -0.57 -39.00
N SER A 117 5.76 -0.67 -39.11
CA SER A 117 4.94 0.15 -40.00
C SER A 117 4.42 1.38 -39.24
N VAL A 118 4.85 2.56 -39.67
CA VAL A 118 4.51 3.83 -39.03
C VAL A 118 3.41 4.54 -39.81
N SER A 119 2.36 4.95 -39.12
CA SER A 119 1.29 5.80 -39.64
C SER A 119 1.19 7.10 -38.85
N CYS A 120 0.79 8.19 -39.51
CA CYS A 120 0.76 9.53 -38.94
C CYS A 120 -0.68 10.04 -38.85
N TRP A 121 -1.12 10.46 -37.66
CA TRP A 121 -2.46 11.06 -37.46
C TRP A 121 -2.34 12.52 -36.98
N HIS A 122 -2.38 13.45 -37.93
CA HIS A 122 -2.14 14.87 -37.65
C HIS A 122 -3.28 15.55 -36.88
N LYS A 123 -4.53 15.11 -37.08
CA LYS A 123 -5.73 15.65 -36.40
C LYS A 123 -6.30 14.66 -35.38
N ALA A 124 -5.44 13.98 -34.64
CA ALA A 124 -5.85 12.97 -33.67
C ALA A 124 -6.48 13.59 -32.41
N PRO A 125 -7.44 12.89 -31.75
CA PRO A 125 -7.81 13.20 -30.37
C PRO A 125 -6.63 12.93 -29.42
N ALA A 126 -6.78 13.33 -28.16
CA ALA A 126 -5.79 12.99 -27.13
C ALA A 126 -5.93 11.51 -26.76
N ILE A 127 -4.99 10.69 -27.22
CA ILE A 127 -4.87 9.28 -26.83
C ILE A 127 -3.54 9.15 -26.08
N PRO A 128 -3.53 8.54 -24.88
CA PRO A 128 -2.28 8.33 -24.15
C PRO A 128 -1.26 7.51 -24.95
N SER A 129 0.02 7.84 -24.82
CA SER A 129 1.09 7.01 -25.37
C SER A 129 1.08 5.63 -24.72
N GLY A 130 1.54 4.61 -25.45
CA GLY A 130 1.74 3.26 -24.87
C GLY A 130 1.32 2.12 -25.80
N PRO A 131 1.36 0.88 -25.29
CA PRO A 131 0.91 -0.31 -26.00
C PRO A 131 -0.62 -0.38 -26.04
N TYR A 132 -1.19 -0.88 -27.11
CA TYR A 132 -2.61 -1.15 -27.27
C TYR A 132 -2.80 -2.39 -28.13
N PHE A 133 -4.00 -2.95 -28.16
CA PHE A 133 -4.42 -3.80 -29.27
C PHE A 133 -5.47 -3.11 -30.12
N LEU A 134 -5.36 -3.35 -31.42
CA LEU A 134 -6.29 -2.91 -32.44
C LEU A 134 -7.11 -4.11 -32.93
N ASP A 135 -8.43 -3.97 -32.95
CA ASP A 135 -9.30 -4.75 -33.83
C ASP A 135 -9.30 -4.06 -35.21
N PRO A 136 -8.59 -4.61 -36.22
CA PRO A 136 -8.44 -3.96 -37.52
C PRO A 136 -9.75 -3.93 -38.32
N SER A 137 -10.69 -4.86 -38.04
CA SER A 137 -11.97 -4.93 -38.75
C SER A 137 -12.88 -3.75 -38.40
N ARG A 138 -12.86 -3.36 -37.11
CA ARG A 138 -13.65 -2.24 -36.57
C ARG A 138 -12.85 -0.96 -36.38
N GLY A 139 -11.52 -1.02 -36.50
CA GLY A 139 -10.62 0.06 -36.11
C GLY A 139 -10.64 0.36 -34.60
N SER A 140 -11.07 -0.59 -33.77
CA SER A 140 -11.29 -0.37 -32.33
C SER A 140 -10.00 -0.58 -31.53
N LEU A 141 -9.61 0.42 -30.74
CA LEU A 141 -8.40 0.41 -29.93
C LEU A 141 -8.73 0.11 -28.46
N TYR A 142 -7.97 -0.79 -27.84
CA TYR A 142 -8.17 -1.22 -26.46
C TYR A 142 -6.89 -1.09 -25.64
N GLN A 143 -7.01 -0.52 -24.44
CA GLN A 143 -5.92 -0.52 -23.45
C GLN A 143 -5.60 -1.94 -22.98
N VAL A 144 -4.34 -2.15 -22.63
CA VAL A 144 -3.82 -3.46 -22.24
C VAL A 144 -3.42 -3.46 -20.78
N TYR A 145 -3.71 -4.60 -20.15
CA TYR A 145 -3.25 -4.96 -18.82
C TYR A 145 -2.36 -6.18 -18.98
N ARG A 146 -1.12 -6.11 -18.50
CA ARG A 146 -0.31 -7.33 -18.35
C ARG A 146 -0.86 -8.14 -17.18
N LEU A 147 -0.96 -9.45 -17.37
CA LEU A 147 -1.45 -10.36 -16.34
C LEU A 147 -0.27 -10.93 -15.55
N TYR A 148 -0.23 -10.63 -14.25
CA TYR A 148 0.76 -11.14 -13.30
C TYR A 148 0.15 -12.16 -12.34
N ASN A 149 0.95 -13.15 -11.91
CA ASN A 149 0.57 -14.10 -10.88
C ASN A 149 0.79 -13.48 -9.48
N ASP A 150 -0.23 -13.50 -8.61
CA ASP A 150 -0.11 -13.14 -7.19
C ASP A 150 0.51 -14.29 -6.37
N PHE A 151 1.75 -14.67 -6.71
CA PHE A 151 2.43 -15.82 -6.10
C PHE A 151 2.57 -15.77 -4.56
N SER A 152 2.56 -14.57 -3.96
CA SER A 152 2.59 -14.37 -2.50
C SER A 152 1.20 -14.50 -1.86
N GLY A 153 0.15 -14.51 -2.68
CA GLY A 153 -1.25 -14.50 -2.24
C GLY A 153 -1.59 -13.23 -1.44
N SER A 154 -1.07 -12.07 -1.83
CA SER A 154 -1.24 -10.80 -1.12
C SER A 154 -2.56 -10.08 -1.41
N PHE A 155 -3.22 -10.41 -2.51
CA PHE A 155 -4.45 -9.74 -2.95
C PHE A 155 -5.69 -10.58 -2.65
N LEU A 156 -6.83 -9.91 -2.50
CA LEU A 156 -8.16 -10.50 -2.47
C LEU A 156 -8.86 -10.37 -3.81
N GLU A 157 -8.78 -9.18 -4.42
CA GLU A 157 -9.37 -8.89 -5.72
C GLU A 157 -8.36 -8.13 -6.59
N SER A 158 -8.28 -8.47 -7.88
CA SER A 158 -7.64 -7.62 -8.88
C SER A 158 -8.67 -6.67 -9.46
N LEU A 159 -8.33 -5.40 -9.61
CA LEU A 159 -9.27 -4.36 -10.01
C LEU A 159 -8.91 -3.70 -11.33
N ILE A 160 -9.94 -3.41 -12.12
CA ILE A 160 -9.89 -2.54 -13.30
C ILE A 160 -10.76 -1.32 -13.03
N GLN A 161 -10.23 -0.14 -13.33
CA GLN A 161 -10.95 1.12 -13.23
C GLN A 161 -11.60 1.51 -14.57
N PHE A 162 -12.86 1.95 -14.51
CA PHE A 162 -13.58 2.55 -15.63
C PHE A 162 -13.50 4.08 -15.61
N GLN A 163 -13.83 4.71 -16.74
CA GLN A 163 -13.81 6.17 -16.90
C GLN A 163 -14.80 6.90 -15.98
N ASP A 164 -15.88 6.23 -15.54
CA ASP A 164 -16.87 6.76 -14.60
C ASP A 164 -16.43 6.67 -13.11
N GLY A 165 -15.19 6.22 -12.89
CA GLY A 165 -14.58 6.02 -11.57
C GLY A 165 -15.06 4.75 -10.85
N THR A 166 -15.92 3.93 -11.46
CA THR A 166 -16.26 2.61 -10.91
C THR A 166 -15.14 1.61 -11.15
N PHE A 167 -15.03 0.64 -10.26
CA PHE A 167 -14.12 -0.47 -10.37
C PHE A 167 -14.89 -1.78 -10.56
N GLN A 168 -14.26 -2.73 -11.23
CA GLN A 168 -14.73 -4.10 -11.37
C GLN A 168 -13.56 -5.05 -11.11
N THR A 169 -13.90 -6.23 -10.60
CA THR A 169 -12.95 -7.33 -10.46
C THR A 169 -12.50 -7.83 -11.82
N LEU A 170 -11.21 -8.15 -11.96
CA LEU A 170 -10.67 -8.72 -13.19
C LEU A 170 -11.32 -10.08 -13.45
N SER A 171 -11.92 -10.24 -14.63
CA SER A 171 -12.58 -11.48 -15.05
C SER A 171 -11.64 -12.45 -15.80
N ALA A 172 -10.33 -12.38 -15.53
CA ALA A 172 -9.31 -13.10 -16.28
C ALA A 172 -8.32 -13.81 -15.36
N ASN A 173 -7.80 -14.94 -15.84
CA ASN A 173 -6.76 -15.71 -15.18
C ASN A 173 -5.62 -15.98 -16.17
N ALA A 174 -4.38 -15.78 -15.73
CA ALA A 174 -3.21 -16.14 -16.51
C ALA A 174 -3.09 -17.67 -16.62
N PRO A 175 -2.95 -18.23 -17.84
CA PRO A 175 -2.78 -19.67 -18.03
C PRO A 175 -1.71 -20.27 -17.10
N GLY A 176 -2.06 -21.34 -16.39
CA GLY A 176 -1.16 -22.04 -15.46
C GLY A 176 -0.96 -21.36 -14.10
N SER A 177 -1.67 -20.27 -13.80
CA SER A 177 -1.61 -19.62 -12.48
C SER A 177 -2.32 -20.46 -11.41
N SER A 178 -1.62 -20.71 -10.31
CA SER A 178 -2.14 -21.34 -9.09
C SER A 178 -2.71 -20.34 -8.08
N SER A 179 -2.70 -19.04 -8.42
CA SER A 179 -3.11 -17.96 -7.51
C SER A 179 -3.96 -16.91 -8.24
N LEU A 180 -4.31 -15.82 -7.57
CA LEU A 180 -5.05 -14.74 -8.21
C LEU A 180 -4.19 -14.10 -9.31
N THR A 181 -4.81 -13.74 -10.42
CA THR A 181 -4.14 -12.95 -11.47
C THR A 181 -4.40 -11.47 -11.25
N ILE A 182 -3.34 -10.65 -11.32
CA ILE A 182 -3.42 -9.19 -11.23
C ILE A 182 -3.24 -8.56 -12.62
N GLY A 183 -4.25 -7.80 -13.05
CA GLY A 183 -4.20 -7.00 -14.27
C GLY A 183 -3.52 -5.66 -14.02
N VAL A 184 -2.39 -5.43 -14.67
CA VAL A 184 -1.57 -4.24 -14.44
C VAL A 184 -1.46 -3.41 -15.73
N PRO A 185 -1.94 -2.14 -15.74
CA PRO A 185 -1.88 -1.31 -16.94
C PRO A 185 -0.48 -0.75 -17.19
N SER A 186 -0.20 -0.39 -18.44
CA SER A 186 1.05 0.29 -18.82
C SER A 186 1.20 1.63 -18.10
N ARG A 187 2.41 1.91 -17.60
CA ARG A 187 2.78 3.21 -17.01
C ARG A 187 2.79 4.32 -18.06
N LEU A 188 2.95 3.97 -19.33
CA LEU A 188 3.06 4.91 -20.45
C LEU A 188 1.76 5.68 -20.71
N TYR A 189 0.62 5.13 -20.29
CA TYR A 189 -0.67 5.81 -20.36
C TYR A 189 -0.74 7.05 -19.45
N PHE A 190 0.20 7.21 -18.54
CA PHE A 190 0.17 8.23 -17.50
C PHE A 190 1.36 9.18 -17.66
N THR A 191 1.09 10.48 -17.58
CA THR A 191 2.13 11.52 -17.58
C THR A 191 2.08 12.24 -16.25
N ARG A 192 3.20 12.21 -15.51
CA ARG A 192 3.34 12.96 -14.26
C ARG A 192 3.28 14.45 -14.54
N THR A 193 2.46 15.14 -13.77
CA THR A 193 2.29 16.60 -13.79
C THR A 193 2.31 17.10 -12.35
N LYS A 194 2.31 18.42 -12.16
CA LYS A 194 2.22 19.00 -10.82
C LYS A 194 0.90 18.65 -10.15
N GLU A 195 -0.18 18.57 -10.93
CA GLU A 195 -1.54 18.26 -10.49
C GLU A 195 -1.75 16.75 -10.30
N LYS A 196 -1.02 15.92 -11.05
CA LYS A 196 -1.02 14.45 -10.93
C LYS A 196 0.37 13.91 -10.58
N PRO A 197 0.87 14.16 -9.36
CA PRO A 197 2.21 13.74 -8.97
C PRO A 197 2.36 12.22 -8.89
N LEU A 198 1.25 11.49 -8.70
CA LEU A 198 1.21 10.03 -8.63
C LEU A 198 0.81 9.37 -9.95
N ALA A 199 0.78 10.11 -11.06
CA ALA A 199 0.43 9.55 -12.37
C ALA A 199 1.28 8.29 -12.67
N GLY A 200 0.59 7.16 -12.86
CA GLY A 200 1.20 5.87 -13.19
C GLY A 200 1.80 5.11 -12.00
N VAL A 201 1.70 5.62 -10.77
CA VAL A 201 2.03 4.90 -9.53
C VAL A 201 0.94 3.86 -9.28
N ARG A 202 1.32 2.59 -9.20
CA ARG A 202 0.41 1.46 -9.00
C ARG A 202 0.26 1.18 -7.51
N VAL A 203 -0.98 1.11 -7.05
CA VAL A 203 -1.35 1.09 -5.64
C VAL A 203 -2.21 -0.12 -5.29
N GLY A 204 -1.79 -0.87 -4.29
CA GLY A 204 -2.61 -1.87 -3.61
C GLY A 204 -3.32 -1.23 -2.42
N VAL A 205 -4.57 -1.62 -2.18
CA VAL A 205 -5.39 -1.02 -1.12
C VAL A 205 -5.81 -2.12 -0.15
N LYS A 206 -5.42 -2.02 1.13
CA LYS A 206 -5.92 -2.94 2.16
C LYS A 206 -7.44 -3.07 2.09
N ASP A 207 -7.98 -4.28 2.18
CA ASP A 207 -9.42 -4.55 2.05
C ASP A 207 -10.23 -4.14 3.30
N LEU A 208 -9.96 -2.92 3.77
CA LEU A 208 -10.61 -2.20 4.85
C LEU A 208 -11.21 -0.87 4.35
N TYR A 209 -10.75 -0.36 3.20
CA TYR A 209 -11.20 0.85 2.55
C TYR A 209 -12.26 0.51 1.50
N ASP A 210 -13.35 1.27 1.44
CA ASP A 210 -14.32 1.12 0.34
C ASP A 210 -13.72 1.59 -0.99
N VAL A 211 -14.02 0.84 -2.04
CA VAL A 211 -13.72 1.19 -3.43
C VAL A 211 -15.01 1.04 -4.24
N LYS A 212 -15.43 2.10 -4.93
CA LYS A 212 -16.72 2.15 -5.64
C LYS A 212 -16.85 1.00 -6.65
N GLY A 213 -17.88 0.18 -6.50
CA GLY A 213 -18.16 -0.99 -7.36
C GLY A 213 -17.53 -2.31 -6.88
N VAL A 214 -16.79 -2.30 -5.78
CA VAL A 214 -16.06 -3.48 -5.26
C VAL A 214 -16.66 -3.94 -3.94
N LYS A 215 -16.80 -5.27 -3.78
CA LYS A 215 -17.13 -5.87 -2.48
C LYS A 215 -15.88 -5.92 -1.62
N SER A 216 -16.02 -5.63 -0.32
CA SER A 216 -14.92 -5.77 0.63
C SER A 216 -15.22 -6.90 1.61
N SER A 217 -14.22 -7.73 1.87
CA SER A 217 -14.32 -8.83 2.84
C SER A 217 -14.05 -8.38 4.27
N ARG A 218 -13.27 -7.31 4.46
CA ARG A 218 -12.78 -6.91 5.79
C ARG A 218 -12.04 -8.03 6.51
N GLY A 219 -11.45 -8.97 5.76
CA GLY A 219 -10.81 -10.16 6.29
C GLY A 219 -11.80 -11.21 6.82
N ASN A 220 -13.09 -11.13 6.48
CA ASN A 220 -14.14 -12.09 6.87
C ASN A 220 -14.99 -12.55 5.67
N ARG A 221 -15.12 -13.87 5.50
CA ARG A 221 -15.89 -14.46 4.38
C ARG A 221 -17.40 -14.19 4.46
N ALA A 222 -17.96 -14.17 5.67
CA ALA A 222 -19.39 -13.90 5.84
C ALA A 222 -19.70 -12.43 5.50
N TRP A 223 -18.87 -11.47 5.93
CA TRP A 223 -18.98 -10.07 5.54
C TRP A 223 -18.93 -9.90 4.03
N TYR A 224 -17.96 -10.55 3.36
CA TYR A 224 -17.88 -10.53 1.89
C TYR A 224 -19.17 -11.01 1.23
N ASN A 225 -19.83 -12.03 1.77
CA ASN A 225 -21.05 -12.59 1.18
C ASN A 225 -22.29 -11.73 1.48
N LEU A 226 -22.43 -11.24 2.71
CA LEU A 226 -23.63 -10.57 3.19
C LEU A 226 -23.79 -9.14 2.66
N TYR A 227 -22.70 -8.38 2.54
CA TYR A 227 -22.78 -6.97 2.19
C TYR A 227 -22.54 -6.72 0.69
N PRO A 228 -23.25 -5.78 0.08
CA PRO A 228 -23.10 -5.46 -1.34
C PRO A 228 -21.78 -4.74 -1.62
N ALA A 229 -21.49 -4.53 -2.91
CA ALA A 229 -20.37 -3.70 -3.33
C ALA A 229 -20.53 -2.25 -2.83
N ALA A 230 -19.40 -1.60 -2.52
CA ALA A 230 -19.42 -0.23 -2.04
C ALA A 230 -19.92 0.74 -3.11
N ASN A 231 -20.74 1.71 -2.71
CA ASN A 231 -21.28 2.74 -3.62
C ASN A 231 -20.36 3.95 -3.80
N LYS A 232 -19.33 4.08 -2.96
CA LYS A 232 -18.37 5.18 -2.93
C LYS A 232 -16.97 4.64 -2.70
N THR A 233 -15.98 5.40 -3.15
CA THR A 233 -14.58 5.19 -2.80
C THR A 233 -14.26 6.02 -1.56
N ALA A 234 -13.54 5.43 -0.59
CA ALA A 234 -13.14 6.13 0.62
C ALA A 234 -12.30 7.38 0.27
N PRO A 235 -12.50 8.53 0.93
CA PRO A 235 -11.79 9.77 0.58
C PRO A 235 -10.27 9.64 0.58
N ALA A 236 -9.70 8.83 1.49
CA ALA A 236 -8.28 8.53 1.51
C ALA A 236 -7.77 7.95 0.17
N ILE A 237 -8.54 7.01 -0.40
CA ILE A 237 -8.21 6.37 -1.69
C ILE A 237 -8.54 7.29 -2.86
N GLN A 238 -9.65 8.02 -2.79
CA GLN A 238 -10.03 8.98 -3.83
C GLN A 238 -8.98 10.08 -4.01
N ASN A 239 -8.41 10.60 -2.93
CA ASN A 239 -7.35 11.60 -2.99
C ASN A 239 -6.11 11.10 -3.77
N LEU A 240 -5.77 9.81 -3.65
CA LEU A 240 -4.67 9.20 -4.40
C LEU A 240 -5.02 9.06 -5.89
N ILE A 241 -6.24 8.63 -6.20
CA ILE A 241 -6.76 8.52 -7.57
C ILE A 241 -6.75 9.90 -8.25
N ASP A 242 -7.21 10.93 -7.55
CA ASP A 242 -7.25 12.31 -8.06
C ASP A 242 -5.84 12.84 -8.36
N ALA A 243 -4.86 12.45 -7.55
CA ALA A 243 -3.43 12.70 -7.78
C ALA A 243 -2.81 11.82 -8.90
N GLY A 244 -3.59 10.97 -9.55
CA GLY A 244 -3.20 10.15 -10.71
C GLY A 244 -2.75 8.72 -10.39
N ALA A 245 -2.87 8.27 -9.14
CA ALA A 245 -2.52 6.90 -8.76
C ALA A 245 -3.49 5.87 -9.39
N VAL A 246 -2.97 4.67 -9.63
CA VAL A 246 -3.69 3.57 -10.30
C VAL A 246 -3.93 2.45 -9.29
N ILE A 247 -5.18 2.23 -8.90
CA ILE A 247 -5.53 1.13 -8.00
C ILE A 247 -5.58 -0.18 -8.78
N VAL A 248 -4.79 -1.17 -8.38
CA VAL A 248 -4.65 -2.46 -9.10
C VAL A 248 -5.34 -3.64 -8.41
N GLY A 249 -5.68 -3.48 -7.13
CA GLY A 249 -6.29 -4.57 -6.36
C GLY A 249 -6.53 -4.23 -4.89
N THR A 250 -7.40 -5.02 -4.25
CA THR A 250 -7.55 -5.02 -2.80
C THR A 250 -6.62 -6.06 -2.17
N GLN A 251 -6.05 -5.73 -1.02
CA GLN A 251 -5.02 -6.53 -0.35
C GLN A 251 -5.55 -7.18 0.91
N LYS A 252 -5.07 -8.40 1.16
CA LYS A 252 -5.40 -9.17 2.36
C LYS A 252 -5.02 -8.43 3.62
N LEU A 253 -5.84 -8.68 4.63
CA LEU A 253 -5.72 -8.18 5.98
C LEU A 253 -6.21 -9.26 6.94
N SER A 254 -5.84 -9.13 8.19
CA SER A 254 -6.48 -9.88 9.25
C SER A 254 -7.89 -9.39 9.52
N GLN A 255 -8.72 -10.31 10.00
CA GLN A 255 -10.14 -10.07 10.21
C GLN A 255 -10.40 -8.79 11.03
N PHE A 256 -11.16 -7.86 10.44
CA PHE A 256 -11.53 -6.57 11.03
C PHE A 256 -10.34 -5.75 11.56
N ALA A 257 -9.19 -5.88 10.89
CA ALA A 257 -7.93 -5.25 11.24
C ALA A 257 -7.35 -5.64 12.62
N ASN A 258 -7.82 -6.76 13.20
CA ASN A 258 -7.33 -7.27 14.49
C ASN A 258 -5.87 -7.75 14.41
N GLY A 259 -5.22 -7.90 15.56
CA GLY A 259 -3.96 -8.65 15.60
C GLY A 259 -4.19 -10.08 15.11
N GLU A 260 -3.30 -10.57 14.26
CA GLU A 260 -3.27 -11.95 13.79
C GLU A 260 -1.82 -12.44 13.62
N ASN A 261 -1.58 -13.69 13.99
CA ASN A 261 -0.46 -14.52 13.60
C ASN A 261 -0.96 -15.59 12.61
N PRO A 262 -0.25 -15.80 11.49
CA PRO A 262 -0.59 -16.85 10.54
C PRO A 262 -0.78 -18.20 11.25
N THR A 263 -1.85 -18.93 10.92
CA THR A 263 -2.20 -20.28 11.43
C THR A 263 -2.71 -20.37 12.88
N ALA A 264 -2.76 -19.27 13.64
CA ALA A 264 -3.24 -19.25 15.03
C ALA A 264 -4.62 -18.61 15.23
N ASP A 265 -5.05 -17.75 14.29
CA ASP A 265 -6.27 -16.92 14.45
C ASP A 265 -7.52 -17.48 13.78
N TRP A 266 -8.62 -16.73 13.86
CA TRP A 266 -9.90 -16.99 13.18
C TRP A 266 -9.76 -16.82 11.64
N VAL A 267 -8.95 -17.68 11.02
CA VAL A 267 -8.51 -17.57 9.62
C VAL A 267 -9.70 -17.73 8.67
N SER A 268 -10.28 -16.61 8.23
CA SER A 268 -11.22 -16.58 7.10
C SER A 268 -10.51 -16.63 5.75
N TYR A 269 -9.33 -16.01 5.67
CA TYR A 269 -8.46 -16.00 4.50
C TYR A 269 -7.03 -16.30 4.95
N LEU A 270 -6.33 -17.18 4.25
CA LEU A 270 -4.93 -17.46 4.55
C LEU A 270 -4.08 -16.19 4.39
N ALA A 271 -3.27 -15.91 5.40
CA ALA A 271 -2.28 -14.84 5.37
C ALA A 271 -1.31 -15.02 4.19
N PRO A 272 -0.85 -13.92 3.56
CA PRO A 272 0.10 -13.98 2.47
C PRO A 272 1.45 -14.57 2.92
N PHE A 273 2.26 -14.96 1.94
CA PHE A 273 3.65 -15.31 2.14
C PHE A 273 4.51 -14.05 2.08
N ASN A 274 5.33 -13.82 3.09
CA ASN A 274 6.36 -12.80 3.03
C ASN A 274 7.53 -13.37 2.22
N PRO A 275 8.00 -12.72 1.14
CA PRO A 275 9.07 -13.28 0.32
C PRO A 275 10.43 -13.27 1.02
N ARG A 276 10.57 -12.62 2.18
CA ARG A 276 11.85 -12.51 2.90
C ARG A 276 12.30 -13.83 3.52
N GLY A 277 13.62 -14.01 3.58
CA GLY A 277 14.27 -15.22 4.02
C GLY A 277 13.88 -16.41 3.16
N ASP A 278 13.46 -17.48 3.80
CA ASP A 278 13.02 -18.73 3.16
C ASP A 278 11.57 -18.73 2.66
N GLY A 279 10.88 -17.58 2.73
CA GLY A 279 9.45 -17.49 2.37
C GLY A 279 8.49 -17.95 3.48
N TYR A 280 8.99 -18.44 4.60
CA TYR A 280 8.19 -18.81 5.79
C TYR A 280 8.22 -17.76 6.89
N GLN A 281 8.88 -16.63 6.65
CA GLN A 281 8.69 -15.44 7.48
C GLN A 281 7.22 -15.02 7.48
N GLY A 282 6.69 -14.73 8.66
CA GLY A 282 5.37 -14.20 8.86
C GLY A 282 5.26 -12.79 8.26
N PRO A 283 4.14 -12.43 7.63
CA PRO A 283 3.93 -11.11 7.05
C PRO A 283 3.54 -10.04 8.10
N SER A 284 3.45 -10.43 9.39
CA SER A 284 2.83 -9.64 10.45
C SER A 284 1.39 -9.23 10.08
N SER A 285 0.75 -8.37 10.88
CA SER A 285 -0.66 -8.02 10.74
C SER A 285 -0.94 -6.61 11.28
N SER A 286 -2.05 -5.95 10.93
CA SER A 286 -3.13 -6.42 10.07
C SER A 286 -3.00 -6.06 8.60
N SER A 287 -2.01 -5.26 8.18
CA SER A 287 -1.78 -4.93 6.76
C SER A 287 -0.84 -5.95 6.09
N SER A 288 -1.11 -7.24 6.29
CA SER A 288 -0.24 -8.36 5.89
C SER A 288 -0.01 -8.39 4.36
N GLY A 289 -1.08 -8.23 3.57
CA GLY A 289 -0.99 -8.17 2.11
C GLY A 289 -0.20 -6.96 1.61
N ALA A 290 -0.26 -5.84 2.33
CA ALA A 290 0.47 -4.64 1.95
C ALA A 290 1.99 -4.80 2.11
N GLY A 291 2.46 -5.34 3.24
CA GLY A 291 3.90 -5.57 3.47
C GLY A 291 4.46 -6.61 2.51
N ALA A 292 3.80 -7.78 2.42
CA ALA A 292 4.21 -8.88 1.56
C ALA A 292 4.27 -8.47 0.09
N SER A 293 3.22 -7.84 -0.45
CA SER A 293 3.18 -7.43 -1.86
C SER A 293 4.27 -6.41 -2.23
N ILE A 294 4.58 -5.45 -1.35
CA ILE A 294 5.63 -4.46 -1.58
C ILE A 294 7.02 -5.11 -1.49
N ALA A 295 7.19 -6.22 -0.78
CA ALA A 295 8.43 -7.00 -0.86
C ALA A 295 8.45 -7.99 -2.05
N SER A 296 7.30 -8.39 -2.59
CA SER A 296 7.21 -9.41 -3.65
C SER A 296 7.23 -8.84 -5.07
N TYR A 297 6.54 -7.73 -5.31
CA TYR A 297 6.17 -7.32 -6.67
C TYR A 297 6.90 -6.07 -7.13
N PRO A 298 7.83 -6.17 -8.11
CA PRO A 298 8.53 -5.00 -8.63
C PRO A 298 7.59 -4.06 -9.41
N TRP A 299 6.48 -4.58 -9.92
CA TRP A 299 5.45 -3.83 -10.64
C TRP A 299 4.54 -3.02 -9.71
N LEU A 300 4.55 -3.26 -8.40
CA LEU A 300 3.77 -2.52 -7.40
C LEU A 300 4.64 -1.48 -6.70
N ASP A 301 4.13 -0.25 -6.56
CA ASP A 301 4.93 0.88 -6.08
C ASP A 301 4.57 1.29 -4.64
N LEU A 302 3.30 1.18 -4.28
CA LEU A 302 2.75 1.68 -3.04
C LEU A 302 1.61 0.77 -2.56
N ALA A 303 1.48 0.61 -1.24
CA ALA A 303 0.33 -0.02 -0.64
C ALA A 303 -0.26 0.89 0.45
N VAL A 304 -1.58 0.95 0.52
CA VAL A 304 -2.31 1.67 1.57
C VAL A 304 -2.68 0.68 2.67
N GLY A 305 -2.18 0.91 3.88
CA GLY A 305 -2.49 0.13 5.07
C GLY A 305 -3.28 0.93 6.11
N SER A 306 -3.58 0.32 7.25
CA SER A 306 -4.10 1.02 8.43
C SER A 306 -3.32 0.61 9.67
N ASP A 307 -3.17 1.53 10.63
CA ASP A 307 -2.41 1.31 11.87
C ASP A 307 -3.19 1.80 13.10
N THR A 308 -3.69 0.84 13.87
CA THR A 308 -4.29 1.04 15.21
C THR A 308 -3.36 0.56 16.32
N GLY A 309 -2.64 -0.53 16.05
CA GLY A 309 -1.84 -1.32 17.00
C GLY A 309 -0.35 -1.45 16.65
N GLY A 310 0.07 -0.96 15.48
CA GLY A 310 1.31 -1.38 14.79
C GLY A 310 1.06 -2.01 13.42
N SER A 311 -0.16 -1.92 12.89
CA SER A 311 -0.58 -2.70 11.72
C SER A 311 -0.04 -2.24 10.37
N ILE A 312 0.69 -1.13 10.31
CA ILE A 312 1.56 -0.78 9.18
C ILE A 312 3.01 -1.09 9.55
N ARG A 313 3.41 -0.71 10.75
CA ARG A 313 4.81 -0.77 11.20
C ARG A 313 5.33 -2.22 11.32
N GLY A 314 4.51 -3.13 11.84
CA GLY A 314 4.81 -4.56 11.93
C GLY A 314 5.05 -5.17 10.55
N PRO A 315 4.08 -5.13 9.61
CA PRO A 315 4.27 -5.62 8.24
C PRO A 315 5.45 -4.97 7.51
N ALA A 316 5.65 -3.66 7.65
CA ALA A 316 6.80 -2.99 7.06
C ALA A 316 8.14 -3.49 7.61
N GLY A 317 8.23 -3.71 8.93
CA GLY A 317 9.44 -4.17 9.60
C GLY A 317 9.84 -5.57 9.17
N VAL A 318 8.90 -6.53 9.13
CA VAL A 318 9.19 -7.91 8.73
C VAL A 318 9.37 -8.08 7.22
N SER A 319 8.82 -7.17 6.41
CA SER A 319 9.01 -7.17 4.95
C SER A 319 10.23 -6.33 4.52
N GLY A 320 10.89 -5.63 5.44
CA GLY A 320 12.06 -4.81 5.12
C GLY A 320 11.75 -3.70 4.13
N VAL A 321 10.65 -2.98 4.35
CA VAL A 321 10.19 -1.85 3.51
C VAL A 321 9.89 -0.63 4.38
N PHE A 322 9.76 0.54 3.76
CA PHE A 322 9.27 1.71 4.47
C PHE A 322 7.80 1.51 4.83
N GLY A 323 7.42 1.98 6.02
CA GLY A 323 6.02 1.99 6.46
C GLY A 323 5.76 3.19 7.35
N ASN A 324 4.57 3.78 7.31
CA ASN A 324 4.28 4.93 8.15
C ASN A 324 2.88 4.93 8.77
N ARG A 325 2.85 5.24 10.06
CA ARG A 325 1.67 5.65 10.80
C ARG A 325 1.73 7.18 10.93
N PRO A 326 0.79 7.93 10.33
CA PRO A 326 0.81 9.38 10.46
C PRO A 326 0.35 9.86 11.84
N THR A 327 0.48 11.15 12.06
CA THR A 327 -0.26 11.87 13.10
C THR A 327 -1.74 11.52 13.02
N HIS A 328 -2.33 11.22 14.19
CA HIS A 328 -3.75 10.90 14.27
C HIS A 328 -4.61 12.08 13.79
N GLY A 329 -5.62 11.79 12.97
CA GLY A 329 -6.55 12.79 12.43
C GLY A 329 -6.11 13.47 11.12
N LEU A 330 -4.93 13.19 10.56
CA LEU A 330 -4.52 13.79 9.26
C LEU A 330 -5.26 13.21 8.05
N VAL A 331 -5.86 12.03 8.18
CA VAL A 331 -6.54 11.33 7.11
C VAL A 331 -7.99 11.07 7.50
N SER A 332 -8.91 11.37 6.57
CA SER A 332 -10.32 11.00 6.72
C SER A 332 -10.46 9.48 6.64
N LEU A 333 -11.08 8.89 7.66
CA LEU A 333 -11.40 7.45 7.72
C LEU A 333 -12.87 7.15 7.43
N ASP A 334 -13.60 8.10 6.87
CA ASP A 334 -14.92 7.85 6.29
C ASP A 334 -14.83 6.71 5.26
N HIS A 335 -15.82 5.81 5.27
CA HIS A 335 -15.85 4.62 4.41
C HIS A 335 -14.65 3.67 4.60
N VAL A 336 -14.12 3.62 5.83
CA VAL A 336 -13.12 2.64 6.28
C VAL A 336 -13.70 1.92 7.50
N LEU A 337 -13.61 0.59 7.53
CA LEU A 337 -14.11 -0.16 8.69
C LEU A 337 -13.24 0.16 9.94
N PRO A 338 -13.85 0.62 11.04
CA PRO A 338 -13.10 1.03 12.22
C PRO A 338 -12.68 -0.16 13.10
N LEU A 339 -11.54 -0.01 13.78
CA LEU A 339 -11.18 -0.81 14.94
C LEU A 339 -11.29 0.02 16.22
N SER A 340 -10.70 1.21 16.22
CA SER A 340 -10.76 2.16 17.33
C SER A 340 -10.57 3.58 16.80
N PRO A 341 -11.64 4.35 16.53
CA PRO A 341 -11.52 5.71 15.98
C PRO A 341 -10.60 6.66 16.76
N LYS A 342 -10.37 6.40 18.05
CA LYS A 342 -9.43 7.16 18.90
C LYS A 342 -7.94 6.86 18.63
N MET A 343 -7.64 5.87 17.79
CA MET A 343 -6.28 5.38 17.52
C MET A 343 -6.02 5.07 16.04
N ASP A 344 -7.07 4.77 15.27
CA ASP A 344 -6.99 4.38 13.86
C ASP A 344 -6.34 5.47 13.01
N THR A 345 -5.45 5.05 12.11
CA THR A 345 -4.81 5.90 11.11
C THR A 345 -4.67 5.16 9.78
N ALA A 346 -4.60 5.91 8.68
CA ALA A 346 -4.31 5.40 7.34
C ALA A 346 -2.92 5.85 6.90
N GLY A 347 -2.12 4.93 6.36
CA GLY A 347 -0.76 5.23 5.95
C GLY A 347 -0.27 4.30 4.87
N PHE A 348 1.04 4.32 4.62
CA PHE A 348 1.62 3.70 3.44
C PHE A 348 2.67 2.65 3.79
N LEU A 349 2.85 1.70 2.88
CA LEU A 349 4.02 0.85 2.76
C LEU A 349 4.60 1.01 1.36
N THR A 350 5.91 1.20 1.24
CA THR A 350 6.59 1.38 -0.06
C THR A 350 8.09 1.09 0.04
N ARG A 351 8.74 0.92 -1.10
CA ARG A 351 10.20 0.87 -1.21
C ARG A 351 10.81 2.25 -1.49
N ASP A 352 10.03 3.19 -2.02
CA ASP A 352 10.55 4.45 -2.57
C ASP A 352 10.11 5.66 -1.72
N PRO A 353 11.07 6.38 -1.07
CA PRO A 353 10.75 7.53 -0.24
C PRO A 353 10.25 8.75 -1.04
N GLU A 354 10.49 8.84 -2.36
CA GLU A 354 9.90 9.88 -3.22
C GLU A 354 8.41 9.64 -3.43
N ILE A 355 8.03 8.39 -3.74
CA ILE A 355 6.63 7.99 -3.85
C ILE A 355 5.93 8.16 -2.50
N TRP A 356 6.61 7.83 -1.40
CA TRP A 356 6.08 8.03 -0.06
C TRP A 356 5.73 9.50 0.20
N GLY A 357 6.67 10.42 -0.03
CA GLY A 357 6.45 11.86 0.17
C GLY A 357 5.33 12.42 -0.71
N ALA A 358 5.26 12.00 -1.98
CA ALA A 358 4.18 12.39 -2.89
C ALA A 358 2.82 11.84 -2.47
N ALA A 359 2.76 10.61 -1.95
CA ALA A 359 1.53 9.98 -1.46
C ALA A 359 1.01 10.65 -0.18
N GLN A 360 1.90 11.03 0.74
CA GLN A 360 1.54 11.88 1.88
C GLN A 360 0.94 13.20 1.39
N ALA A 361 1.58 13.86 0.42
CA ALA A 361 1.11 15.14 -0.09
C ALA A 361 -0.27 15.07 -0.74
N ALA A 362 -0.60 13.94 -1.35
CA ALA A 362 -1.91 13.70 -1.94
C ALA A 362 -2.98 13.37 -0.89
N MET A 363 -2.68 12.52 0.10
CA MET A 363 -3.69 11.97 1.01
C MET A 363 -3.88 12.79 2.30
N TYR A 364 -2.82 13.42 2.81
CA TYR A 364 -2.81 14.05 4.14
C TYR A 364 -3.29 15.49 4.06
N LYS A 365 -4.21 15.86 4.95
CA LYS A 365 -4.74 17.23 5.03
C LYS A 365 -4.06 18.01 6.16
N ASN A 366 -3.88 19.31 5.96
CA ASN A 366 -3.32 20.23 6.98
C ASN A 366 -1.95 19.79 7.54
N TYR A 367 -1.07 19.26 6.68
CA TYR A 367 0.28 18.81 7.07
C TYR A 367 1.38 19.63 6.37
N THR A 368 2.56 19.67 6.98
CA THR A 368 3.71 20.41 6.44
C THR A 368 4.48 19.57 5.43
N VAL A 369 4.59 20.08 4.20
CA VAL A 369 5.38 19.47 3.13
C VAL A 369 6.82 20.03 3.16
N PHE A 370 7.83 19.15 3.20
CA PHE A 370 9.25 19.54 3.24
C PHE A 370 10.00 19.33 1.91
N SER A 371 9.30 19.02 0.82
CA SER A 371 9.89 18.61 -0.46
C SER A 371 10.55 19.71 -1.30
N LYS A 372 10.68 20.95 -0.79
CA LYS A 372 11.17 22.11 -1.56
C LYS A 372 12.03 23.13 -0.80
N GLU A 373 12.43 22.85 0.43
CA GLU A 373 13.22 23.77 1.26
C GLU A 373 14.51 23.12 1.78
N ARG A 374 15.47 23.97 2.19
CA ARG A 374 16.60 23.56 3.03
C ARG A 374 16.03 23.25 4.41
N VAL A 375 15.73 21.98 4.65
CA VAL A 375 15.17 21.50 5.90
C VAL A 375 16.19 21.65 7.02
N LYS A 376 15.74 22.10 8.19
CA LYS A 376 16.54 22.00 9.42
C LYS A 376 16.09 20.76 10.14
N TYR A 377 17.00 19.89 10.51
CA TYR A 377 16.63 18.69 11.24
C TYR A 377 16.67 18.90 12.76
N PRO A 378 16.03 17.99 13.53
CA PRO A 378 16.01 17.98 14.99
C PRO A 378 17.41 18.00 15.60
N ARG A 379 17.54 18.55 16.82
CA ARG A 379 18.84 18.78 17.48
C ARG A 379 19.19 17.72 18.52
N THR A 380 18.39 16.68 18.64
CA THR A 380 18.63 15.58 19.58
C THR A 380 18.02 14.31 19.00
N VAL A 381 18.77 13.22 19.07
CA VAL A 381 18.30 11.88 18.72
C VAL A 381 18.21 11.07 20.01
N TYR A 382 17.01 10.62 20.36
CA TYR A 382 16.79 9.67 21.43
C TYR A 382 16.81 8.25 20.89
N THR A 383 17.42 7.33 21.64
CA THR A 383 17.29 5.87 21.41
C THR A 383 16.58 5.24 22.59
N ALA A 384 15.60 4.38 22.33
CA ALA A 384 14.86 3.67 23.38
C ALA A 384 14.82 2.17 23.08
N GLY A 385 15.27 1.37 24.05
CA GLY A 385 15.18 -0.10 23.99
C GLY A 385 15.99 -0.73 22.84
N PHE A 386 17.11 -0.11 22.45
CA PHE A 386 18.03 -0.74 21.51
C PHE A 386 18.67 -1.98 22.15
N PRO A 387 18.83 -3.08 21.40
CA PRO A 387 19.66 -4.20 21.82
C PRO A 387 21.10 -3.77 22.11
N ALA A 388 21.83 -4.63 22.82
CA ALA A 388 23.25 -4.42 23.05
C ALA A 388 24.03 -4.44 21.73
N ASN A 389 25.05 -3.58 21.63
CA ASN A 389 25.83 -3.36 20.40
C ASN A 389 26.67 -4.58 19.96
N ASP A 390 26.82 -5.57 20.84
CA ASP A 390 27.50 -6.84 20.57
C ASP A 390 26.63 -7.87 19.85
N THR A 391 25.31 -7.63 19.74
CA THR A 391 24.41 -8.42 18.90
C THR A 391 24.47 -7.95 17.43
N PRO A 392 24.30 -8.85 16.42
CA PRO A 392 24.30 -8.45 15.02
C PRO A 392 23.30 -7.34 14.68
N GLU A 393 22.08 -7.43 15.20
CA GLU A 393 21.02 -6.44 15.03
C GLU A 393 21.30 -5.15 15.80
N GLY A 394 21.88 -5.26 17.00
CA GLY A 394 22.30 -4.10 17.79
C GLY A 394 23.38 -3.29 17.08
N ALA A 395 24.39 -3.95 16.52
CA ALA A 395 25.44 -3.31 15.74
C ALA A 395 24.87 -2.47 14.58
N ILE A 396 23.89 -3.01 13.85
CA ILE A 396 23.22 -2.29 12.75
C ILE A 396 22.42 -1.08 13.27
N LEU A 397 21.67 -1.24 14.36
CA LEU A 397 20.86 -0.17 14.96
C LEU A 397 21.72 0.97 15.49
N HIS A 398 22.78 0.66 16.24
CA HIS A 398 23.71 1.65 16.79
C HIS A 398 24.50 2.34 15.68
N GLN A 399 24.95 1.60 14.66
CA GLN A 399 25.62 2.21 13.50
C GLN A 399 24.70 3.21 12.79
N PHE A 400 23.45 2.82 12.50
CA PHE A 400 22.48 3.73 11.87
C PHE A 400 22.20 4.97 12.73
N ALA A 401 22.07 4.81 14.06
CA ALA A 401 21.85 5.94 14.95
C ALA A 401 23.06 6.89 14.98
N ASN A 402 24.28 6.37 14.94
CA ASN A 402 25.51 7.18 14.83
C ASN A 402 25.59 7.91 13.49
N ASP A 403 25.38 7.22 12.37
CA ASP A 403 25.37 7.82 11.03
C ASP A 403 24.31 8.93 10.92
N LEU A 404 23.13 8.70 11.52
CA LEU A 404 22.09 9.71 11.60
C LEU A 404 22.53 10.89 12.46
N ALA A 405 23.09 10.66 13.65
CA ALA A 405 23.54 11.73 14.53
C ALA A 405 24.63 12.60 13.88
N ASP A 406 25.57 11.98 13.16
CA ASP A 406 26.61 12.65 12.39
C ASP A 406 26.01 13.49 11.25
N PHE A 407 25.09 12.92 10.47
CA PHE A 407 24.36 13.64 9.40
C PHE A 407 23.60 14.85 9.96
N LEU A 408 23.01 14.70 11.14
CA LEU A 408 22.23 15.73 11.82
C LEU A 408 23.09 16.73 12.62
N ALA A 409 24.41 16.49 12.73
CA ALA A 409 25.33 17.23 13.59
C ALA A 409 24.80 17.37 15.03
N THR A 410 24.41 16.25 15.63
CA THR A 410 23.79 16.16 16.96
C THR A 410 24.35 15.00 17.78
N ASN A 411 23.94 14.92 19.06
CA ASN A 411 24.28 13.84 19.96
C ASN A 411 23.10 12.86 20.12
N ILE A 412 23.45 11.60 20.37
CA ILE A 412 22.49 10.57 20.78
C ILE A 412 22.31 10.62 22.29
N THR A 413 21.09 10.42 22.76
CA THR A 413 20.76 10.29 24.18
C THR A 413 19.93 9.04 24.39
N GLU A 414 20.41 8.10 25.21
CA GLU A 414 19.61 6.95 25.60
C GLU A 414 18.42 7.42 26.46
N TYR A 415 17.23 6.90 26.16
CA TYR A 415 15.99 7.41 26.72
C TYR A 415 15.12 6.31 27.31
N ASN A 416 14.98 6.32 28.64
CA ASN A 416 14.06 5.43 29.36
C ASN A 416 12.74 6.14 29.66
N ILE A 417 11.71 5.85 28.84
CA ILE A 417 10.39 6.49 28.92
C ILE A 417 9.71 6.23 30.27
N SER A 418 9.79 5.01 30.78
CA SER A 418 9.15 4.64 32.06
C SER A 418 9.81 5.34 33.25
N GLN A 419 11.15 5.46 33.23
CA GLN A 419 11.89 6.19 34.25
C GLN A 419 11.58 7.69 34.20
N HIS A 420 11.50 8.27 33.01
CA HIS A 420 11.15 9.69 32.89
C HIS A 420 9.71 9.96 33.31
N TRP A 421 8.77 9.08 32.95
CA TRP A 421 7.40 9.15 33.45
C TRP A 421 7.36 9.16 34.98
N ALA A 422 8.09 8.26 35.63
CA ALA A 422 8.11 8.17 37.09
C ALA A 422 8.56 9.47 37.78
N SER A 423 9.36 10.31 37.12
CA SER A 423 9.84 11.58 37.68
C SER A 423 9.05 12.82 37.22
N THR A 424 8.32 12.75 36.09
CA THR A 424 7.65 13.94 35.49
C THR A 424 6.17 13.75 35.18
N ALA A 425 5.57 12.61 35.53
CA ALA A 425 4.15 12.37 35.33
C ALA A 425 3.30 13.48 35.99
N PRO A 426 2.18 13.88 35.36
CA PRO A 426 1.30 14.90 35.93
C PRO A 426 0.78 14.49 37.32
N LYS A 427 0.63 15.48 38.22
CA LYS A 427 0.11 15.22 39.58
C LYS A 427 -1.25 14.51 39.61
N SER A 428 -2.05 14.63 38.54
CA SER A 428 -3.37 14.00 38.41
C SER A 428 -3.33 12.46 38.42
N VAL A 429 -2.20 11.83 38.13
CA VAL A 429 -2.04 10.37 38.18
C VAL A 429 -1.29 9.88 39.43
N GLY A 430 -0.94 10.78 40.35
CA GLY A 430 -0.15 10.44 41.54
C GLY A 430 1.17 9.75 41.18
N ASN A 431 1.47 8.63 41.84
CA ASN A 431 2.67 7.81 41.60
C ASN A 431 2.41 6.62 40.66
N THR A 432 1.32 6.63 39.90
CA THR A 432 0.93 5.49 39.05
C THR A 432 1.98 5.23 37.96
N PRO A 433 2.60 4.04 37.92
CA PRO A 433 3.55 3.69 36.87
C PRO A 433 2.88 3.67 35.50
N LEU A 434 3.64 3.97 34.44
CA LEU A 434 3.14 3.98 33.07
C LEU A 434 2.54 2.62 32.65
N THR A 435 3.19 1.53 33.08
CA THR A 435 2.74 0.15 32.83
C THR A 435 1.37 -0.14 33.45
N GLU A 436 1.05 0.46 34.59
CA GLU A 436 -0.24 0.33 35.26
C GLU A 436 -1.30 1.22 34.59
N LEU A 437 -0.97 2.50 34.38
CA LEU A 437 -1.88 3.48 33.76
C LEU A 437 -2.41 2.99 32.40
N LEU A 438 -1.53 2.43 31.57
CA LEU A 438 -1.85 2.05 30.20
C LEU A 438 -2.19 0.56 30.03
N ASN A 439 -2.13 -0.25 31.09
CA ASN A 439 -2.26 -1.71 31.02
C ASN A 439 -3.49 -2.17 30.23
N VAL A 440 -4.66 -1.61 30.56
CA VAL A 440 -5.94 -1.98 29.93
C VAL A 440 -6.39 -0.98 28.87
N THR A 441 -5.67 0.15 28.70
CA THR A 441 -6.11 1.28 27.87
C THR A 441 -6.31 0.88 26.40
N TYR A 442 -5.32 0.20 25.81
CA TYR A 442 -5.45 -0.28 24.42
C TYR A 442 -6.62 -1.24 24.26
N ALA A 443 -6.69 -2.27 25.13
CA ALA A 443 -7.71 -3.30 25.09
C ALA A 443 -9.12 -2.71 25.22
N ALA A 444 -9.34 -1.79 26.17
CA ALA A 444 -10.62 -1.12 26.38
C ALA A 444 -11.07 -0.33 25.14
N LEU A 445 -10.17 0.46 24.54
CA LEU A 445 -10.49 1.24 23.34
C LEU A 445 -10.88 0.36 22.15
N ILE A 446 -10.04 -0.61 21.79
CA ILE A 446 -10.30 -1.44 20.60
C ILE A 446 -11.50 -2.36 20.75
N THR A 447 -11.90 -2.69 21.98
CA THR A 447 -13.04 -3.58 22.22
C THR A 447 -14.35 -2.81 22.31
N LYS A 448 -14.45 -1.86 23.24
CA LYS A 448 -15.69 -1.10 23.46
C LYS A 448 -16.11 -0.34 22.20
N GLN A 449 -15.17 0.28 21.49
CA GLN A 449 -15.50 1.00 20.26
C GLN A 449 -15.89 0.05 19.12
N GLN A 450 -15.14 -1.04 18.91
CA GLN A 450 -15.44 -1.96 17.81
C GLN A 450 -16.70 -2.78 18.05
N ILE A 451 -17.06 -3.09 19.30
CA ILE A 451 -18.33 -3.75 19.62
C ILE A 451 -19.49 -2.94 19.04
N SER A 452 -19.58 -1.65 19.40
CA SER A 452 -20.65 -0.78 18.93
C SER A 452 -20.62 -0.54 17.42
N LEU A 453 -19.44 -0.42 16.82
CA LEU A 453 -19.28 0.01 15.42
C LEU A 453 -19.28 -1.13 14.41
N VAL A 454 -18.92 -2.34 14.82
CA VAL A 454 -18.73 -3.49 13.91
C VAL A 454 -19.45 -4.72 14.41
N LYS A 455 -19.21 -5.15 15.66
CA LYS A 455 -19.79 -6.39 16.18
C LYS A 455 -21.32 -6.35 16.18
N GLU A 456 -21.92 -5.35 16.82
CA GLU A 456 -23.38 -5.28 16.99
C GLU A 456 -24.13 -5.18 15.65
N PRO A 457 -23.70 -4.33 14.68
CA PRO A 457 -24.28 -4.36 13.34
C PRO A 457 -24.12 -5.71 12.66
N PHE A 458 -22.94 -6.32 12.73
CA PHE A 458 -22.64 -7.59 12.05
C PHE A 458 -23.40 -8.78 12.65
N PHE A 459 -23.55 -8.84 13.97
CA PHE A 459 -24.22 -9.95 14.67
C PHE A 459 -25.73 -10.01 14.43
N ARG A 460 -26.34 -8.92 13.97
CA ARG A 460 -27.72 -8.96 13.45
C ARG A 460 -27.84 -9.87 12.23
N ASP A 461 -26.76 -9.99 11.47
CA ASP A 461 -26.70 -10.74 10.22
C ASP A 461 -25.93 -12.07 10.36
N TYR A 462 -24.93 -12.15 11.25
CA TYR A 462 -24.05 -13.33 11.43
C TYR A 462 -23.29 -13.35 12.77
N ALA A 463 -23.41 -14.44 13.54
CA ALA A 463 -22.70 -14.61 14.82
C ALA A 463 -21.28 -15.19 14.64
N ALA A 464 -20.26 -14.57 15.26
CA ALA A 464 -18.88 -15.07 15.25
C ALA A 464 -18.17 -14.82 16.60
N PRO A 465 -17.72 -15.85 17.34
CA PRO A 465 -17.11 -15.64 18.65
C PRO A 465 -15.74 -14.92 18.54
N SER A 466 -15.50 -13.97 19.45
CA SER A 466 -14.17 -13.37 19.67
C SER A 466 -13.94 -13.18 21.16
N ALA A 467 -12.87 -13.79 21.71
CA ALA A 467 -12.48 -13.69 23.12
C ALA A 467 -12.31 -12.24 23.58
N ARG A 468 -11.85 -11.38 22.66
CA ARG A 468 -11.63 -9.96 22.90
C ARG A 468 -12.94 -9.19 23.08
N TRP A 469 -13.96 -9.48 22.26
CA TRP A 469 -15.28 -8.87 22.43
C TRP A 469 -15.96 -9.35 23.71
N ALA A 470 -15.85 -10.65 24.03
CA ALA A 470 -16.38 -11.19 25.29
C ALA A 470 -15.78 -10.49 26.53
N TRP A 471 -14.47 -10.24 26.52
CA TRP A 471 -13.84 -9.43 27.59
C TRP A 471 -14.39 -8.01 27.63
N GLY A 472 -14.50 -7.33 26.47
CA GLY A 472 -15.02 -5.96 26.41
C GLY A 472 -16.46 -5.84 26.92
N GLU A 473 -17.30 -6.84 26.67
CA GLU A 473 -18.67 -6.91 27.21
C GLU A 473 -18.70 -7.18 28.71
N SER A 474 -17.73 -7.91 29.25
CA SER A 474 -17.64 -8.17 30.68
C SER A 474 -17.12 -6.97 31.49
N GLN A 475 -16.64 -5.90 30.84
CA GLN A 475 -16.17 -4.68 31.50
C GLN A 475 -17.29 -3.64 31.63
N PRO A 476 -17.28 -2.79 32.66
CA PRO A 476 -18.20 -1.65 32.75
C PRO A 476 -17.97 -0.65 31.61
N ASP A 477 -18.99 0.10 31.21
CA ASP A 477 -18.87 1.08 30.12
C ASP A 477 -17.93 2.23 30.45
N SER A 478 -17.78 2.57 31.74
CA SER A 478 -16.84 3.59 32.22
C SER A 478 -15.38 3.31 31.84
N ILE A 479 -15.02 2.04 31.55
CA ILE A 479 -13.66 1.68 31.14
C ILE A 479 -13.25 2.39 29.84
N LEU A 480 -14.20 2.73 28.98
CA LEU A 480 -13.93 3.47 27.75
C LEU A 480 -13.51 4.90 28.06
N ASP A 481 -14.24 5.59 28.95
CA ASP A 481 -13.92 6.95 29.37
C ASP A 481 -12.59 7.01 30.12
N ASP A 482 -12.32 6.01 30.97
CA ASP A 482 -11.04 5.85 31.65
C ASP A 482 -9.88 5.66 30.67
N ALA A 483 -10.04 4.81 29.67
CA ALA A 483 -9.03 4.58 28.65
C ALA A 483 -8.78 5.82 27.78
N ILE A 484 -9.83 6.56 27.42
CA ILE A 484 -9.69 7.84 26.70
C ILE A 484 -8.90 8.84 27.55
N ARG A 485 -9.26 9.00 28.83
CA ARG A 485 -8.57 9.90 29.76
C ARG A 485 -7.11 9.51 29.92
N ASN A 486 -6.81 8.24 30.17
CA ASN A 486 -5.44 7.75 30.37
C ASN A 486 -4.58 7.95 29.11
N LYS A 487 -5.14 7.67 27.93
CA LYS A 487 -4.49 7.97 26.64
C LYS A 487 -4.20 9.47 26.51
N THR A 488 -5.15 10.35 26.81
CA THR A 488 -4.96 11.81 26.73
C THR A 488 -3.87 12.30 27.68
N ILE A 489 -3.85 11.81 28.92
CA ILE A 489 -2.79 12.17 29.89
C ILE A 489 -1.41 11.80 29.35
N PHE A 490 -1.26 10.58 28.83
CA PHE A 490 0.01 10.16 28.23
C PHE A 490 0.35 10.97 26.98
N MET A 491 -0.63 11.25 26.12
CA MET A 491 -0.46 12.04 24.91
C MET A 491 0.09 13.42 25.22
N ASP A 492 -0.52 14.14 26.17
CA ASP A 492 -0.11 15.49 26.54
C ASP A 492 1.29 15.47 27.17
N TRP A 493 1.53 14.52 28.08
CA TRP A 493 2.86 14.35 28.70
C TRP A 493 3.94 14.06 27.65
N PHE A 494 3.68 13.12 26.73
CA PHE A 494 4.68 12.67 25.76
C PHE A 494 5.04 13.78 24.76
N ASN A 495 4.02 14.46 24.21
CA ASN A 495 4.23 15.55 23.26
C ASN A 495 4.82 16.81 23.93
N HIS A 496 4.72 16.95 25.25
CA HIS A 496 5.36 18.05 25.97
C HIS A 496 6.81 17.73 26.35
N ASN A 497 7.05 16.53 26.89
CA ASN A 497 8.30 16.18 27.56
C ASN A 497 9.28 15.36 26.70
N VAL A 498 8.81 14.69 25.65
CA VAL A 498 9.64 13.75 24.85
C VAL A 498 9.81 14.25 23.42
N LEU A 499 8.71 14.48 22.70
CA LEU A 499 8.72 14.98 21.32
C LEU A 499 7.96 16.32 21.20
N PRO A 500 8.47 17.41 21.81
CA PRO A 500 7.90 18.73 21.66
C PRO A 500 8.17 19.32 20.26
N LYS A 501 7.17 20.06 19.77
CA LYS A 501 7.33 20.87 18.57
C LYS A 501 8.43 21.92 18.77
N ASP A 502 9.24 22.08 17.74
CA ASP A 502 10.23 23.15 17.68
C ASP A 502 9.56 24.49 17.39
N LYS A 503 10.12 25.57 17.95
CA LYS A 503 9.65 26.94 17.66
C LYS A 503 9.96 27.36 16.23
N ASP A 504 10.98 26.77 15.60
CA ASP A 504 11.32 26.98 14.20
C ASP A 504 10.47 26.05 13.31
N SER A 505 9.56 26.63 12.52
CA SER A 505 8.68 25.87 11.64
C SER A 505 9.43 25.06 10.57
N GLN A 506 10.66 25.47 10.19
CA GLN A 506 11.49 24.71 9.25
C GLN A 506 12.11 23.46 9.87
N ARG A 507 12.14 23.38 11.21
CA ARG A 507 12.55 22.19 11.95
C ARG A 507 11.38 21.34 12.38
N CYS A 508 10.29 21.98 12.79
CA CYS A 508 9.02 21.38 13.24
C CYS A 508 9.12 20.51 14.50
N SER A 509 10.09 19.59 14.59
CA SER A 509 10.33 18.71 15.74
C SER A 509 11.63 19.07 16.43
N SER A 510 11.64 19.20 17.76
CA SER A 510 12.90 19.44 18.47
C SER A 510 13.78 18.19 18.54
N ASN A 511 13.14 17.02 18.65
CA ASN A 511 13.79 15.73 18.88
C ASN A 511 13.36 14.69 17.83
N ILE A 512 14.18 13.65 17.64
CA ILE A 512 13.82 12.38 17.00
C ILE A 512 13.87 11.30 18.08
N LEU A 513 12.93 10.36 18.07
CA LEU A 513 12.99 9.15 18.88
C LEU A 513 13.14 7.93 17.97
N LEU A 514 14.17 7.13 18.23
CA LEU A 514 14.46 5.86 17.59
C LEU A 514 14.16 4.71 18.55
N TYR A 515 13.52 3.65 18.04
CA TYR A 515 13.39 2.38 18.75
C TYR A 515 13.30 1.22 17.75
N THR A 516 13.60 0.00 18.20
CA THR A 516 13.66 -1.17 17.31
C THR A 516 12.27 -1.58 16.82
N GLN A 517 12.10 -1.75 15.50
CA GLN A 517 10.87 -2.29 14.90
C GLN A 517 10.99 -3.79 14.62
N GLY A 518 12.01 -4.18 13.86
CA GLY A 518 12.24 -5.53 13.40
C GLY A 518 13.69 -5.91 13.69
N PRO A 519 13.96 -6.80 14.65
CA PRO A 519 15.33 -7.20 15.01
C PRO A 519 15.90 -8.27 14.06
N GLY A 520 15.24 -8.57 12.94
CA GLY A 520 15.66 -9.62 12.01
C GLY A 520 15.55 -11.05 12.56
N ILE A 521 14.50 -11.32 13.32
CA ILE A 521 14.20 -12.64 13.90
C ILE A 521 13.08 -13.32 13.10
N PHE A 522 13.22 -14.62 12.85
CA PHE A 522 12.16 -15.41 12.21
C PHE A 522 10.89 -15.43 13.06
N SER A 523 9.80 -14.90 12.50
CA SER A 523 8.45 -15.14 13.00
C SER A 523 7.81 -16.16 12.08
N ARG A 524 7.98 -17.44 12.40
CA ARG A 524 7.64 -18.55 11.50
C ARG A 524 6.13 -18.67 11.31
N ARG A 525 5.68 -18.66 10.06
CA ARG A 525 4.25 -18.81 9.71
C ARG A 525 3.73 -20.25 9.82
N ASP A 526 4.63 -21.21 9.93
CA ASP A 526 4.38 -22.66 10.04
C ASP A 526 4.44 -23.17 11.50
N VAL A 527 4.54 -22.26 12.47
CA VAL A 527 4.47 -22.60 13.90
C VAL A 527 3.05 -22.38 14.42
N TYR A 528 2.43 -23.45 14.93
CA TYR A 528 1.14 -23.39 15.60
C TYR A 528 1.27 -22.68 16.95
N LEU A 529 0.39 -21.72 17.22
CA LEU A 529 0.38 -20.93 18.44
C LEU A 529 -0.93 -21.11 19.20
N ASP A 530 -0.94 -20.68 20.47
CA ASP A 530 -2.16 -20.58 21.26
C ASP A 530 -3.15 -19.58 20.67
N PRO A 531 -4.47 -19.76 20.91
CA PRO A 531 -5.47 -18.79 20.50
C PRO A 531 -5.17 -17.38 21.05
N PRO A 532 -5.46 -16.32 20.27
CA PRO A 532 -5.18 -14.95 20.67
C PRO A 532 -5.93 -14.54 21.95
N GLY A 533 -5.18 -13.94 22.88
CA GLY A 533 -5.70 -13.34 24.10
C GLY A 533 -6.05 -11.84 23.98
N VAL A 534 -6.52 -11.25 25.08
CA VAL A 534 -6.76 -9.80 25.15
C VAL A 534 -5.42 -9.05 25.27
N PRO A 535 -5.15 -8.03 24.43
CA PRO A 535 -3.82 -7.42 24.33
C PRO A 535 -3.56 -6.35 25.41
N PHE A 536 -3.34 -6.78 26.65
CA PHE A 536 -2.96 -5.90 27.76
C PHE A 536 -1.52 -5.37 27.65
N GLY A 537 -1.14 -4.48 28.57
CA GLY A 537 0.23 -4.04 28.81
C GLY A 537 0.67 -2.77 28.09
N TRP A 538 1.94 -2.44 28.30
CA TRP A 538 2.65 -1.30 27.71
C TRP A 538 3.89 -1.81 26.96
N SER A 539 4.20 -1.18 25.83
CA SER A 539 5.40 -1.44 25.02
C SER A 539 5.79 -0.20 24.22
N LEU A 540 7.05 -0.13 23.76
CA LEU A 540 7.52 0.97 22.91
C LEU A 540 6.70 1.11 21.62
N SER A 541 6.27 0.00 21.03
CA SER A 541 5.39 0.02 19.84
C SER A 541 4.03 0.69 20.07
N ARG A 542 3.61 0.91 21.31
CA ARG A 542 2.37 1.63 21.68
C ARG A 542 2.55 3.12 21.90
N ILE A 543 3.79 3.64 21.89
CA ILE A 543 4.06 5.07 22.11
C ILE A 543 3.27 5.92 21.12
N SER A 544 3.47 5.68 19.82
CA SER A 544 2.85 6.49 18.77
C SER A 544 1.32 6.38 18.82
N ILE A 545 0.80 5.18 19.11
CA ILE A 545 -0.63 4.90 19.25
C ILE A 545 -1.29 5.86 20.23
N PHE A 546 -0.71 6.00 21.42
CA PHE A 546 -1.27 6.84 22.47
C PHE A 546 -0.86 8.31 22.34
N SER A 547 0.36 8.59 21.88
CA SER A 547 0.84 9.96 21.72
C SER A 547 0.30 10.69 20.50
N GLU A 548 -0.34 9.97 19.57
CA GLU A 548 -0.82 10.51 18.30
C GLU A 548 0.28 11.11 17.41
N ALA A 549 1.55 10.94 17.77
CA ALA A 549 2.70 11.37 16.98
C ALA A 549 2.92 10.41 15.81
N PRO A 550 3.50 10.90 14.70
CA PRO A 550 3.83 10.06 13.56
C PRO A 550 5.00 9.14 13.89
N ASP A 551 5.01 7.99 13.23
CA ASP A 551 5.95 6.91 13.48
C ASP A 551 6.15 6.11 12.19
N SER A 552 7.41 5.96 11.77
CA SER A 552 7.74 5.35 10.49
C SER A 552 8.88 4.35 10.59
N VAL A 553 8.77 3.28 9.83
CA VAL A 553 9.74 2.19 9.77
C VAL A 553 10.75 2.46 8.67
N TYR A 554 12.03 2.39 9.02
CA TYR A 554 13.16 2.46 8.10
C TYR A 554 13.84 1.09 8.08
N PRO A 555 13.92 0.43 6.92
CA PRO A 555 14.71 -0.79 6.78
C PRO A 555 16.19 -0.40 6.65
N ILE A 556 17.01 -0.78 7.62
CA ILE A 556 18.39 -0.24 7.79
C ILE A 556 19.49 -1.28 7.58
N GLY A 557 19.14 -2.56 7.50
CA GLY A 557 20.11 -3.62 7.27
C GLY A 557 19.47 -4.99 7.32
N GLU A 558 20.32 -6.03 7.35
CA GLU A 558 19.87 -7.41 7.43
C GLU A 558 20.79 -8.20 8.36
N VAL A 559 20.23 -9.20 9.04
CA VAL A 559 20.99 -10.18 9.83
C VAL A 559 20.83 -11.55 9.22
N SER A 560 21.89 -12.35 9.35
CA SER A 560 21.92 -13.73 8.89
C SER A 560 21.26 -14.64 9.94
N SER A 561 20.33 -15.49 9.51
CA SER A 561 19.69 -16.50 10.36
C SER A 561 19.61 -17.83 9.62
N PHE A 562 19.99 -18.93 10.26
CA PHE A 562 19.94 -20.26 9.64
C PHE A 562 18.48 -20.73 9.47
N SER A 563 18.08 -21.10 8.26
CA SER A 563 16.79 -21.72 7.99
C SER A 563 16.92 -23.25 7.97
N ASN A 564 16.05 -23.91 8.73
CA ASN A 564 15.87 -25.36 8.67
C ASN A 564 15.08 -25.84 7.45
N ILE A 565 14.42 -24.93 6.70
CA ILE A 565 13.69 -25.27 5.47
C ILE A 565 14.65 -25.33 4.30
N THR A 566 15.49 -24.31 4.15
CA THR A 566 16.39 -24.18 3.01
C THR A 566 17.78 -24.77 3.30
N ASN A 567 18.04 -25.11 4.57
CA ASN A 567 19.28 -25.69 5.06
C ASN A 567 20.52 -24.80 4.79
N HIS A 568 20.32 -23.48 4.78
CA HIS A 568 21.38 -22.47 4.70
C HIS A 568 20.99 -21.19 5.43
N ASN A 569 21.91 -20.23 5.47
CA ASN A 569 21.69 -18.93 6.10
C ASN A 569 20.86 -18.02 5.19
N GLU A 570 19.76 -17.53 5.74
CA GLU A 570 18.87 -16.55 5.14
C GLU A 570 19.12 -15.15 5.71
N SER A 571 18.79 -14.12 4.94
CA SER A 571 18.88 -12.72 5.39
C SER A 571 17.50 -12.20 5.80
N LEU A 572 17.41 -11.66 7.01
CA LEU A 572 16.18 -11.07 7.55
C LEU A 572 16.37 -9.58 7.81
N PRO A 573 15.32 -8.77 7.53
CA PRO A 573 15.42 -7.33 7.63
C PRO A 573 15.55 -6.87 9.09
N VAL A 574 16.50 -5.96 9.32
CA VAL A 574 16.59 -5.12 10.50
C VAL A 574 15.97 -3.76 10.19
N SER A 575 15.08 -3.32 11.06
CA SER A 575 14.37 -2.05 10.89
C SER A 575 14.22 -1.27 12.19
N VAL A 576 14.23 0.05 12.06
CA VAL A 576 14.10 1.01 13.15
C VAL A 576 12.86 1.87 12.93
N ASN A 577 12.15 2.16 14.00
CA ASN A 577 11.11 3.18 14.02
C ASN A 577 11.74 4.55 14.22
N ILE A 578 11.25 5.54 13.48
CA ILE A 578 11.61 6.95 13.59
C ILE A 578 10.36 7.74 13.90
N MET A 579 10.35 8.37 15.07
CA MET A 579 9.28 9.26 15.51
C MET A 579 9.76 10.71 15.55
N VAL A 580 8.88 11.60 15.13
CA VAL A 580 9.02 13.06 15.25
C VAL A 580 7.79 13.64 15.91
N SER A 581 7.82 14.93 16.24
CA SER A 581 6.70 15.61 16.89
C SER A 581 5.41 15.50 16.10
N ARG A 582 4.28 15.43 16.82
CA ARG A 582 2.92 15.41 16.25
C ARG A 582 2.74 16.55 15.23
N GLY A 583 2.33 16.20 14.01
CA GLY A 583 2.13 17.12 12.89
C GLY A 583 3.38 17.44 12.05
N CYS A 584 4.51 16.78 12.31
CA CYS A 584 5.75 16.93 11.53
C CYS A 584 5.98 15.79 10.52
N ASP A 585 4.91 15.12 10.10
CA ASP A 585 4.91 13.92 9.27
C ASP A 585 5.79 14.01 8.03
N GLY A 586 5.74 15.14 7.31
CA GLY A 586 6.50 15.34 6.07
C GLY A 586 8.02 15.41 6.26
N LEU A 587 8.50 15.59 7.50
CA LEU A 587 9.93 15.56 7.81
C LEU A 587 10.52 14.16 7.61
N VAL A 588 9.71 13.14 7.85
CA VAL A 588 10.16 11.75 7.85
C VAL A 588 10.47 11.25 6.43
N PRO A 589 9.55 11.25 5.44
CA PRO A 589 9.92 10.86 4.07
C PRO A 589 11.05 11.73 3.51
N ARG A 590 11.10 13.02 3.88
CA ARG A 590 12.19 13.89 3.44
C ARG A 590 13.55 13.49 4.03
N LEU A 591 13.60 13.10 5.30
CA LEU A 591 14.81 12.53 5.90
C LEU A 591 15.24 11.25 5.17
N ALA A 592 14.30 10.36 4.84
CA ALA A 592 14.63 9.15 4.07
C ALA A 592 15.22 9.49 2.68
N GLN A 593 14.66 10.49 1.98
CA GLN A 593 15.17 10.96 0.68
C GLN A 593 16.61 11.47 0.80
N ASP A 594 16.89 12.33 1.80
CA ASP A 594 18.23 12.89 2.00
C ASP A 594 19.26 11.79 2.37
N LEU A 595 18.89 10.85 3.26
CA LEU A 595 19.77 9.73 3.65
C LEU A 595 20.04 8.78 2.47
N VAL A 596 19.03 8.52 1.62
CA VAL A 596 19.22 7.73 0.38
C VAL A 596 20.13 8.46 -0.60
N GLY A 597 19.95 9.77 -0.77
CA GLY A 597 20.80 10.59 -1.64
C GLY A 597 22.27 10.61 -1.23
N LEU A 598 22.55 10.41 0.06
CA LEU A 598 23.90 10.30 0.63
C LEU A 598 24.42 8.86 0.73
N GLY A 599 23.60 7.85 0.43
CA GLY A 599 23.97 6.44 0.55
C GLY A 599 24.00 5.89 1.98
N LEU A 600 23.51 6.65 2.97
CA LEU A 600 23.37 6.23 4.37
C LEU A 600 22.16 5.31 4.58
N LEU A 601 21.21 5.33 3.64
CA LEU A 601 20.05 4.46 3.63
C LEU A 601 19.87 3.85 2.24
N LYS A 602 19.55 2.57 2.17
CA LYS A 602 19.36 1.87 0.88
C LYS A 602 17.88 1.74 0.55
N ILE A 603 17.55 1.88 -0.72
CA ILE A 603 16.22 1.53 -1.24
C ILE A 603 16.10 -0.01 -1.24
N PRO A 604 15.18 -0.61 -0.47
CA PRO A 604 15.00 -2.05 -0.47
C PRO A 604 14.47 -2.52 -1.82
N LYS A 605 14.90 -3.69 -2.26
CA LYS A 605 14.40 -4.37 -3.47
C LYS A 605 13.39 -5.46 -3.13
N THR A 606 12.71 -5.96 -4.15
CA THR A 606 11.87 -7.15 -4.06
C THR A 606 12.69 -8.43 -4.06
N GLY A 607 12.19 -9.48 -3.39
CA GLY A 607 12.79 -10.82 -3.39
C GLY A 607 13.09 -11.37 -2.00
N GLY A 608 13.90 -12.42 -1.93
CA GLY A 608 14.33 -13.11 -0.70
C GLY A 608 14.95 -12.22 0.37
N ASN A 609 15.57 -11.10 -0.01
CA ASN A 609 16.25 -10.19 0.90
C ASN A 609 16.14 -8.73 0.40
N MET A 610 16.50 -7.76 1.23
CA MET A 610 16.41 -6.32 0.92
C MET A 610 17.30 -5.88 -0.25
N LEU A 611 18.31 -6.65 -0.64
CA LEU A 611 19.19 -6.38 -1.79
C LEU A 611 18.66 -6.99 -3.10
N GLY A 612 17.61 -7.79 -3.02
CA GLY A 612 17.02 -8.57 -4.08
C GLY A 612 17.55 -10.01 -4.09
N GLY A 613 16.80 -10.92 -4.69
CA GLY A 613 17.14 -12.33 -4.72
C GLY A 613 15.97 -13.17 -5.18
N GLU A 614 16.24 -14.46 -5.36
CA GLU A 614 15.19 -15.44 -5.65
C GLU A 614 14.19 -15.51 -4.49
N VAL A 615 12.94 -15.82 -4.83
CA VAL A 615 11.88 -16.10 -3.85
C VAL A 615 11.72 -17.62 -3.82
N LEU A 616 11.89 -18.24 -2.66
CA LEU A 616 12.13 -19.68 -2.52
C LEU A 616 10.85 -20.55 -2.43
N PHE A 617 9.74 -20.17 -3.07
CA PHE A 617 8.50 -20.96 -3.08
C PHE A 617 7.68 -20.87 -4.38
#